data_AF-A0A1I2XZ02-F1
#
_entry.id   AF-A0A1I2XZ02-F1
#
_cell.length_a   1.000
_cell.length_b   1.000
_cell.length_c   1.000
_cell.angle_alpha   90.00
_cell.angle_beta   90.00
_cell.angle_gamma   90.00
#
_symmetry.space_group_name_H-M   'P 1'
#
loop_
_entity.id
_entity.type
_entity.pdbx_description
1 polymer ?
#
loop_
_entity_poly.entity_id
_entity_poly.type
_entity_poly.pdbx_seq_one_letter_code
_entity_poly.pdbx_strand_id
1 'polypeptide(L)'
;MDAVIRTISWSKAGMIFLGFTAYFLALVKIFIPFIRLQFSVNPALYWFITGYLLFIPLLICAILLARAEGFSGKKELLKALSIKPMTYGDWKYTVTSTLLAFIMTGLIMGVSAFLSDTFGVKPLDTTPWFMEFKPFVGMEKLLLLVWLPMFAANILGEEFLWRGYIQTRLEQKNNHAWFFVALFWLIFHIPFGVDLLLILIPIVLILPYAVHKTQNTTVGIIIHALYNGPSFILISMGLIN
;
A
#
# COMPACT_ATOMS: atom_id res chain seq x y z
N MET A 1 -21.80 -23.22 11.99
CA MET A 1 -20.72 -23.60 11.04
C MET A 1 -19.41 -23.29 11.73
N ASP A 2 -18.51 -24.26 11.79
CA ASP A 2 -17.18 -24.02 12.36
C ASP A 2 -16.39 -23.05 11.45
N ALA A 3 -15.59 -22.18 12.06
CA ALA A 3 -14.79 -21.21 11.33
C ALA A 3 -13.66 -21.94 10.57
N VAL A 4 -13.64 -21.80 9.25
CA VAL A 4 -12.67 -22.46 8.36
C VAL A 4 -12.14 -21.44 7.37
N ILE A 5 -10.80 -21.34 7.25
CA ILE A 5 -10.17 -20.51 6.22
C ILE A 5 -10.48 -21.15 4.87
N ARG A 6 -11.25 -20.45 4.03
CA ARG A 6 -11.63 -20.96 2.71
C ARG A 6 -10.66 -20.50 1.65
N THR A 7 -10.39 -21.36 0.67
CA THR A 7 -9.67 -20.95 -0.54
C THR A 7 -10.49 -19.92 -1.32
N ILE A 8 -9.81 -19.00 -1.99
CA ILE A 8 -10.41 -18.08 -2.97
C ILE A 8 -10.02 -18.53 -4.39
N SER A 9 -10.82 -18.21 -5.42
CA SER A 9 -10.41 -18.40 -6.81
C SER A 9 -9.57 -17.22 -7.30
N TRP A 10 -8.69 -17.46 -8.26
CA TRP A 10 -7.93 -16.40 -8.93
C TRP A 10 -8.84 -15.32 -9.54
N SER A 11 -9.96 -15.73 -10.14
CA SER A 11 -10.95 -14.81 -10.70
C SER A 11 -11.56 -13.90 -9.64
N LYS A 12 -11.96 -14.46 -8.49
CA LYS A 12 -12.54 -13.66 -7.40
C LYS A 12 -11.50 -12.71 -6.79
N ALA A 13 -10.26 -13.17 -6.58
CA ALA A 13 -9.18 -12.32 -6.13
C ALA A 13 -8.91 -11.17 -7.11
N GLY A 14 -8.80 -11.47 -8.40
CA GLY A 14 -8.63 -10.47 -9.46
C GLY A 14 -9.78 -9.47 -9.52
N MET A 15 -11.03 -9.91 -9.39
CA MET A 15 -12.18 -9.00 -9.35
C MET A 15 -12.13 -8.03 -8.15
N ILE A 16 -11.69 -8.49 -6.98
CA ILE A 16 -11.55 -7.61 -5.81
C ILE A 16 -10.48 -6.55 -6.07
N PHE A 17 -9.30 -6.95 -6.56
CA PHE A 17 -8.25 -6.00 -6.92
C PHE A 17 -8.71 -4.99 -7.96
N LEU A 18 -9.24 -5.46 -9.09
CA LEU A 18 -9.70 -4.60 -10.18
C LEU A 18 -10.86 -3.70 -9.75
N GLY A 19 -11.75 -4.19 -8.88
CA GLY A 19 -12.83 -3.38 -8.30
C GLY A 19 -12.30 -2.21 -7.47
N PHE A 20 -11.31 -2.46 -6.61
CA PHE A 20 -10.65 -1.40 -5.84
C PHE A 20 -9.76 -0.50 -6.71
N THR A 21 -9.14 -1.02 -7.78
CA THR A 21 -8.42 -0.19 -8.77
C THR A 21 -9.38 0.76 -9.46
N ALA A 22 -10.53 0.27 -9.94
CA ALA A 22 -11.55 1.10 -10.58
C ALA A 22 -12.13 2.13 -9.61
N TYR A 23 -12.36 1.74 -8.35
CA TYR A 23 -12.78 2.66 -7.30
C TYR A 23 -11.73 3.75 -7.03
N PHE A 24 -10.46 3.37 -6.95
CA PHE A 24 -9.37 4.32 -6.77
C PHE A 24 -9.26 5.28 -7.98
N LEU A 25 -9.40 4.78 -9.22
CA LEU A 25 -9.48 5.62 -10.41
C LEU A 25 -10.63 6.63 -10.33
N ALA A 26 -11.83 6.19 -9.90
CA ALA A 26 -12.97 7.07 -9.73
C ALA A 26 -12.69 8.15 -8.67
N LEU A 27 -12.06 7.78 -7.55
CA LEU A 27 -11.68 8.73 -6.52
C LEU A 27 -10.71 9.80 -7.05
N VAL A 28 -9.66 9.43 -7.76
CA VAL A 28 -8.67 10.43 -8.23
C VAL A 28 -9.13 11.22 -9.44
N LYS A 29 -9.97 10.64 -10.32
CA LYS A 29 -10.44 11.31 -11.54
C LYS A 29 -11.73 12.11 -11.37
N ILE A 30 -12.55 11.77 -10.37
CA ILE A 30 -13.87 12.39 -10.18
C ILE A 30 -13.91 13.10 -8.82
N PHE A 31 -13.63 12.37 -7.74
CA PHE A 31 -13.81 12.92 -6.39
C PHE A 31 -12.80 14.02 -6.05
N ILE A 32 -11.50 13.81 -6.32
CA ILE A 32 -10.46 14.83 -6.07
C ILE A 32 -10.76 16.14 -6.84
N PRO A 33 -11.03 16.12 -8.16
CA PRO A 33 -11.43 17.33 -8.87
C PRO A 33 -12.69 17.97 -8.31
N PHE A 34 -13.70 17.18 -7.95
CA PHE A 34 -14.93 17.70 -7.36
C PHE A 34 -14.67 18.47 -6.06
N ILE A 35 -13.94 17.90 -5.10
CA ILE A 35 -13.68 18.58 -3.82
C ILE A 35 -12.79 19.82 -3.98
N ARG A 36 -11.88 19.84 -4.97
CA ARG A 36 -11.07 21.02 -5.30
C ARG A 36 -11.90 22.19 -5.83
N LEU A 37 -13.05 21.92 -6.46
CA LEU A 37 -13.97 22.96 -6.90
C LEU A 37 -14.81 23.53 -5.75
N GLN A 38 -15.01 22.76 -4.68
CA GLN A 38 -15.86 23.15 -3.55
C GLN A 38 -15.08 23.80 -2.41
N PHE A 39 -13.82 23.42 -2.22
CA PHE A 39 -13.01 23.83 -1.09
C PHE A 39 -11.66 24.36 -1.54
N SER A 40 -11.13 25.35 -0.82
CA SER A 40 -9.77 25.86 -0.99
C SER A 40 -8.98 25.60 0.28
N VAL A 41 -8.45 24.38 0.41
CA VAL A 41 -7.65 23.91 1.55
C VAL A 41 -6.24 23.53 1.11
N ASN A 42 -5.36 23.25 2.08
CA ASN A 42 -4.00 22.77 1.78
C ASN A 42 -4.06 21.54 0.85
N PRO A 43 -3.28 21.51 -0.25
CA PRO A 43 -3.35 20.44 -1.25
C PRO A 43 -3.22 19.00 -0.71
N ALA A 44 -2.45 18.79 0.35
CA ALA A 44 -2.29 17.48 0.97
C ALA A 44 -3.60 16.92 1.54
N LEU A 45 -4.51 17.79 2.00
CA LEU A 45 -5.79 17.37 2.57
C LEU A 45 -6.70 16.70 1.54
N TYR A 46 -6.64 17.10 0.27
CA TYR A 46 -7.41 16.42 -0.78
C TYR A 46 -7.01 14.94 -0.87
N TRP A 47 -5.72 14.65 -0.76
CA TRP A 47 -5.23 13.27 -0.70
C TRP A 47 -5.62 12.59 0.60
N PHE A 48 -5.47 13.24 1.76
CA PHE A 48 -5.78 12.57 3.03
C PHE A 48 -7.25 12.16 3.11
N ILE A 49 -8.17 13.05 2.72
CA ILE A 49 -9.61 12.75 2.68
C ILE A 49 -9.89 11.61 1.70
N THR A 50 -9.32 11.68 0.50
CA THR A 50 -9.49 10.63 -0.52
C THR A 50 -8.88 9.29 -0.07
N GLY A 51 -7.75 9.32 0.62
CA GLY A 51 -7.09 8.17 1.20
C GLY A 51 -7.96 7.50 2.27
N TYR A 52 -8.61 8.27 3.15
CA TYR A 52 -9.59 7.69 4.06
C TYR A 52 -10.73 6.97 3.32
N LEU A 53 -11.27 7.58 2.27
CA LEU A 53 -12.32 6.98 1.45
C LEU A 53 -11.85 5.73 0.70
N LEU A 54 -10.56 5.62 0.39
CA LEU A 54 -10.01 4.42 -0.24
C LEU A 54 -9.73 3.33 0.80
N PHE A 55 -8.91 3.63 1.79
CA PHE A 55 -8.26 2.61 2.63
C PHE A 55 -9.15 2.07 3.74
N ILE A 56 -10.08 2.88 4.27
CA ILE A 56 -11.08 2.37 5.24
C ILE A 56 -11.96 1.29 4.59
N PRO A 57 -12.53 1.50 3.38
CA PRO A 57 -13.24 0.43 2.68
C PRO A 57 -12.42 -0.83 2.41
N LEU A 58 -11.12 -0.74 2.08
CA LEU A 58 -10.27 -1.93 1.97
C LEU A 58 -10.21 -2.69 3.31
N LEU A 59 -9.97 -1.98 4.41
CA LEU A 59 -9.91 -2.57 5.74
C LEU A 59 -11.23 -3.24 6.14
N ILE A 60 -12.35 -2.54 5.92
CA ILE A 60 -13.69 -3.06 6.17
C ILE A 60 -13.94 -4.31 5.32
N CYS A 61 -13.59 -4.28 4.04
CA CYS A 61 -13.75 -5.41 3.13
C CYS A 61 -12.99 -6.65 3.63
N ALA A 62 -11.73 -6.50 4.04
CA ALA A 62 -10.94 -7.61 4.60
C ALA A 62 -11.62 -8.23 5.84
N ILE A 63 -12.13 -7.39 6.75
CA ILE A 63 -12.83 -7.83 7.96
C ILE A 63 -14.14 -8.53 7.62
N LEU A 64 -14.95 -7.96 6.72
CA LEU A 64 -16.23 -8.54 6.31
C LEU A 64 -16.05 -9.88 5.62
N LEU A 65 -15.05 -10.00 4.75
CA LEU A 65 -14.72 -11.25 4.08
C LEU A 65 -14.25 -12.33 5.07
N ALA A 66 -13.42 -11.99 6.06
CA ALA A 66 -13.06 -12.90 7.13
C ALA A 66 -14.26 -13.29 8.00
N ARG A 67 -15.15 -12.34 8.32
CA ARG A 67 -16.39 -12.62 9.08
C ARG A 67 -17.35 -13.53 8.32
N ALA A 68 -17.45 -13.38 7.00
CA ALA A 68 -18.26 -14.25 6.15
C ALA A 68 -17.79 -15.72 6.15
N GLU A 69 -16.55 -15.99 6.57
CA GLU A 69 -16.02 -17.34 6.77
C GLU A 69 -16.29 -17.90 8.17
N GLY A 70 -16.93 -17.12 9.05
CA GLY A 70 -17.30 -17.52 10.41
C GLY A 70 -16.39 -17.01 11.53
N PHE A 71 -15.33 -16.24 11.21
CA PHE A 71 -14.44 -15.66 12.22
C PHE A 71 -15.06 -14.38 12.81
N SER A 72 -15.42 -14.39 14.09
CA SER A 72 -16.17 -13.26 14.69
C SER A 72 -15.40 -12.56 15.82
N GLY A 73 -14.60 -13.31 16.58
CA GLY A 73 -13.78 -12.79 17.67
C GLY A 73 -12.54 -12.04 17.18
N LYS A 74 -12.01 -11.11 18.00
CA LYS A 74 -10.77 -10.38 17.68
C LYS A 74 -9.60 -11.33 17.40
N LYS A 75 -9.35 -12.31 18.28
CA LYS A 75 -8.25 -13.28 18.12
C LYS A 75 -8.45 -14.16 16.87
N GLU A 76 -9.69 -14.53 16.58
CA GLU A 76 -10.06 -15.30 15.40
C GLU A 76 -9.82 -14.52 14.11
N LEU A 77 -10.18 -13.23 14.07
CA LEU A 77 -9.93 -12.36 12.93
C LEU A 77 -8.44 -12.16 12.68
N LEU A 78 -7.66 -11.90 13.74
CA LEU A 78 -6.20 -11.79 13.62
C LEU A 78 -5.60 -13.09 13.05
N LYS A 79 -6.07 -14.25 13.52
CA LYS A 79 -5.66 -15.56 12.98
C LYS A 79 -6.06 -15.73 11.51
N ALA A 80 -7.29 -15.37 11.14
CA ALA A 80 -7.83 -15.51 9.79
C ALA A 80 -7.13 -14.60 8.76
N LEU A 81 -6.52 -13.51 9.23
CA LEU A 81 -5.73 -12.57 8.46
C LEU A 81 -4.22 -12.81 8.62
N SER A 82 -3.80 -13.95 9.20
CA SER A 82 -2.40 -14.31 9.43
C SER A 82 -1.58 -13.25 10.17
N ILE A 83 -2.21 -12.49 11.07
CA ILE A 83 -1.54 -11.50 11.92
C ILE A 83 -1.01 -12.22 13.16
N LYS A 84 0.31 -12.34 13.25
CA LYS A 84 0.99 -13.09 14.32
C LYS A 84 2.06 -12.21 14.97
N PRO A 85 2.43 -12.48 16.24
CA PRO A 85 3.61 -11.88 16.86
C PRO A 85 4.87 -12.14 16.02
N MET A 86 5.79 -11.18 16.02
CA MET A 86 7.03 -11.25 15.25
C MET A 86 8.03 -12.21 15.89
N THR A 87 8.50 -13.19 15.13
CA THR A 87 9.65 -14.04 15.50
C THR A 87 10.97 -13.40 15.07
N TYR A 88 12.11 -13.96 15.50
CA TYR A 88 13.43 -13.52 15.01
C TYR A 88 13.57 -13.66 13.49
N GLY A 89 13.04 -14.75 12.92
CA GLY A 89 13.01 -14.95 11.46
C GLY A 89 12.21 -13.87 10.75
N ASP A 90 11.05 -13.51 11.30
CA ASP A 90 10.20 -12.43 10.76
C ASP A 90 10.91 -11.08 10.79
N TRP A 91 11.63 -10.78 11.87
CA TRP A 91 12.43 -9.56 11.98
C TRP A 91 13.57 -9.53 10.95
N LYS A 92 14.27 -10.65 10.77
CA LYS A 92 15.31 -10.76 9.73
C LYS A 92 14.73 -10.44 8.35
N TYR A 93 13.62 -11.06 7.98
CA TYR A 93 12.94 -10.78 6.71
C TYR A 93 12.49 -9.33 6.61
N THR A 94 11.91 -8.78 7.66
CA THR A 94 11.45 -7.38 7.70
C THR A 94 12.59 -6.41 7.42
N VAL A 95 13.71 -6.55 8.13
CA VAL A 95 14.88 -5.68 7.98
C VAL A 95 15.50 -5.86 6.60
N THR A 96 15.77 -7.10 6.16
CA THR A 96 16.43 -7.32 4.86
C THR A 96 15.56 -6.87 3.70
N SER A 97 14.25 -7.14 3.74
CA SER A 97 13.31 -6.70 2.71
C SER A 97 13.16 -5.19 2.66
N THR A 98 13.09 -4.52 3.80
CA THR A 98 12.99 -3.05 3.85
C THR A 98 14.25 -2.41 3.26
N LEU A 99 15.44 -2.86 3.69
CA LEU A 99 16.71 -2.35 3.16
C LEU A 99 16.83 -2.60 1.65
N LEU A 100 16.50 -3.82 1.20
CA LEU A 100 16.55 -4.17 -0.21
C LEU A 100 15.59 -3.30 -1.04
N ALA A 101 14.37 -3.06 -0.56
CA ALA A 101 13.40 -2.21 -1.23
C ALA A 101 13.92 -0.78 -1.39
N PHE A 102 14.51 -0.19 -0.33
CA PHE A 102 15.11 1.15 -0.41
C PHE A 102 16.32 1.20 -1.35
N ILE A 103 17.23 0.21 -1.28
CA ILE A 103 18.40 0.14 -2.17
C ILE A 103 17.95 0.07 -3.63
N MET A 104 17.02 -0.83 -3.96
CA MET A 104 16.53 -0.99 -5.34
C MET A 104 15.75 0.24 -5.82
N THR A 105 14.97 0.88 -4.95
CA THR A 105 14.29 2.14 -5.28
C THR A 105 15.32 3.25 -5.54
N GLY A 106 16.34 3.36 -4.69
CA GLY A 106 17.43 4.31 -4.85
C GLY A 106 18.24 4.08 -6.13
N LEU A 107 18.44 2.83 -6.55
CA LEU A 107 19.05 2.50 -7.84
C LEU A 107 18.18 2.96 -9.01
N ILE A 108 16.86 2.76 -8.95
CA ILE A 108 15.93 3.26 -9.99
C ILE A 108 16.02 4.78 -10.10
N MET A 109 15.97 5.48 -8.97
CA MET A 109 16.10 6.95 -8.93
C MET A 109 17.47 7.42 -9.43
N GLY A 110 18.55 6.73 -9.04
CA GLY A 110 19.91 7.05 -9.47
C GLY A 110 20.11 6.84 -10.98
N VAL A 111 19.57 5.76 -11.54
CA VAL A 111 19.54 5.55 -13.00
C VAL A 111 18.71 6.63 -13.68
N SER A 112 17.55 6.99 -13.14
CA SER A 112 16.73 8.05 -13.69
C SER A 112 17.45 9.41 -13.70
N ALA A 113 18.17 9.74 -12.63
CA ALA A 113 18.97 10.97 -12.54
C ALA A 113 20.12 10.95 -13.56
N PHE A 114 20.87 9.85 -13.64
CA PHE A 114 21.94 9.68 -14.62
C PHE A 114 21.44 9.83 -16.06
N LEU A 115 20.30 9.22 -16.39
CA LEU A 115 19.70 9.33 -17.72
C LEU A 115 19.24 10.76 -18.02
N SER A 116 18.77 11.48 -17.00
CA SER A 116 18.40 12.89 -17.13
C SER A 116 19.61 13.76 -17.43
N ASP A 117 20.66 13.64 -16.62
CA ASP A 117 21.87 14.45 -16.74
C ASP A 117 22.65 14.15 -18.04
N THR A 118 22.66 12.88 -18.47
CA THR A 118 23.48 12.44 -19.61
C THR A 118 22.74 12.53 -20.95
N PHE A 119 21.44 12.22 -20.97
CA PHE A 119 20.67 12.10 -22.21
C PHE A 119 19.47 13.06 -22.29
N GLY A 120 19.25 13.92 -21.29
CA GLY A 120 18.14 14.86 -21.27
C GLY A 120 16.76 14.20 -21.11
N VAL A 121 16.72 12.95 -20.61
CA VAL A 121 15.47 12.25 -20.34
C VAL A 121 14.78 12.88 -19.13
N LYS A 122 13.45 13.02 -19.15
CA LYS A 122 12.69 13.52 -17.99
C LYS A 122 12.95 12.61 -16.77
N PRO A 123 13.34 13.13 -15.60
CA PRO A 123 13.48 12.32 -14.41
C PRO A 123 12.11 11.78 -13.95
N LEU A 124 12.11 10.62 -13.31
CA LEU A 124 10.91 10.04 -12.71
C LEU A 124 10.38 10.95 -11.61
N ASP A 125 9.07 11.21 -11.65
CA ASP A 125 8.38 11.96 -10.60
C ASP A 125 7.96 11.04 -9.45
N THR A 126 8.29 11.44 -8.22
CA THR A 126 7.90 10.78 -6.97
C THR A 126 6.47 11.16 -6.55
N THR A 127 5.91 12.21 -7.15
CA THR A 127 4.58 12.74 -6.85
C THR A 127 3.58 12.33 -7.94
N PRO A 128 2.47 11.67 -7.56
CA PRO A 128 1.38 11.36 -8.49
C PRO A 128 0.78 12.60 -9.16
N TRP A 129 0.39 12.46 -10.43
CA TRP A 129 -0.15 13.53 -11.28
C TRP A 129 -1.38 14.26 -10.71
N PHE A 130 -2.15 13.62 -9.85
CA PHE A 130 -3.34 14.21 -9.22
C PHE A 130 -3.02 14.89 -7.89
N MET A 131 -1.79 14.77 -7.37
CA MET A 131 -1.36 15.43 -6.14
C MET A 131 -0.49 16.65 -6.47
N GLU A 132 -0.64 17.66 -5.62
CA GLU A 132 0.34 18.74 -5.51
C GLU A 132 0.84 18.67 -4.08
N PHE A 133 2.15 18.67 -3.90
CA PHE A 133 2.75 18.56 -2.59
C PHE A 133 3.72 19.71 -2.36
N LYS A 134 3.55 20.39 -1.22
CA LYS A 134 4.45 21.45 -0.75
C LYS A 134 4.86 21.10 0.68
N PRO A 135 6.13 21.32 1.06
CA PRO A 135 6.56 21.15 2.43
C PRO A 135 5.68 21.95 3.40
N PHE A 136 5.30 21.32 4.52
CA PHE A 136 4.46 21.94 5.53
C PHE A 136 5.24 23.00 6.31
N VAL A 137 4.67 24.21 6.37
CA VAL A 137 5.26 25.35 7.09
C VAL A 137 4.42 25.74 8.29
N GLY A 138 5.08 26.18 9.37
CA GLY A 138 4.41 26.63 10.59
C GLY A 138 3.38 25.61 11.14
N MET A 139 2.13 26.04 11.26
CA MET A 139 1.02 25.24 11.81
C MET A 139 0.54 24.13 10.87
N GLU A 140 0.90 24.16 9.58
CA GLU A 140 0.56 23.08 8.64
C GLU A 140 1.20 21.74 9.05
N LYS A 141 2.25 21.76 9.87
CA LYS A 141 2.84 20.53 10.44
C LYS A 141 1.83 19.74 11.26
N LEU A 142 0.79 20.37 11.80
CA LEU A 142 -0.31 19.68 12.48
C LEU A 142 -1.16 18.82 11.53
N LEU A 143 -1.07 19.02 10.21
CA LEU A 143 -1.69 18.13 9.22
C LEU A 143 -1.15 16.70 9.30
N LEU A 144 0.04 16.50 9.89
CA LEU A 144 0.55 15.16 10.22
C LEU A 144 -0.33 14.40 11.21
N LEU A 145 -1.10 15.11 12.07
CA LEU A 145 -2.09 14.48 12.96
C LEU A 145 -3.31 13.96 12.18
N VAL A 146 -3.66 14.61 11.06
CA VAL A 146 -4.72 14.15 10.15
C VAL A 146 -4.22 13.03 9.24
N TRP A 147 -2.95 13.11 8.84
CA TRP A 147 -2.29 12.09 8.04
C TRP A 147 -2.10 10.78 8.81
N LEU A 148 -1.69 10.82 10.08
CA LEU A 148 -1.30 9.61 10.82
C LEU A 148 -2.39 8.53 10.87
N PRO A 149 -3.68 8.82 11.16
CA PRO A 149 -4.72 7.80 11.11
C PRO A 149 -5.04 7.34 9.69
N MET A 150 -4.93 8.24 8.69
CA MET A 150 -5.08 7.88 7.27
C MET A 150 -3.97 6.91 6.84
N PHE A 151 -2.73 7.20 7.23
CA PHE A 151 -1.57 6.36 7.03
C PHE A 151 -1.75 4.99 7.68
N ALA A 152 -2.24 4.94 8.92
CA ALA A 152 -2.57 3.67 9.56
C ALA A 152 -3.66 2.89 8.78
N ALA A 153 -4.71 3.58 8.32
CA ALA A 153 -5.74 2.97 7.50
C ALA A 153 -5.19 2.47 6.16
N ASN A 154 -4.29 3.19 5.52
CA ASN A 154 -3.57 2.78 4.31
C ASN A 154 -2.85 1.46 4.54
N ILE A 155 -1.90 1.44 5.47
CA ILE A 155 -1.10 0.24 5.74
C ILE A 155 -1.99 -0.94 6.13
N LEU A 156 -2.89 -0.75 7.10
CA LEU A 156 -3.72 -1.85 7.59
C LEU A 156 -4.75 -2.31 6.54
N GLY A 157 -5.40 -1.39 5.84
CA GLY A 157 -6.41 -1.71 4.84
C GLY A 157 -5.82 -2.51 3.69
N GLU A 158 -4.70 -2.04 3.15
CA GLU A 158 -3.99 -2.78 2.12
C GLU A 158 -3.51 -4.14 2.64
N GLU A 159 -2.70 -4.17 3.71
CA GLU A 159 -2.07 -5.40 4.23
C GLU A 159 -3.10 -6.45 4.67
N PHE A 160 -4.20 -6.03 5.30
CA PHE A 160 -5.25 -6.97 5.70
C PHE A 160 -5.94 -7.57 4.50
N LEU A 161 -6.22 -6.78 3.45
CA LEU A 161 -6.93 -7.29 2.28
C LEU A 161 -6.02 -8.11 1.36
N TRP A 162 -4.92 -7.55 0.85
CA TRP A 162 -4.13 -8.27 -0.17
C TRP A 162 -3.27 -9.38 0.41
N ARG A 163 -2.65 -9.16 1.57
CA ARG A 163 -1.72 -10.11 2.19
C ARG A 163 -2.47 -11.02 3.17
N GLY A 164 -3.16 -10.43 4.14
CA GLY A 164 -3.86 -11.15 5.19
C GLY A 164 -5.02 -12.00 4.68
N TYR A 165 -5.85 -11.46 3.79
CA TYR A 165 -7.01 -12.16 3.27
C TYR A 165 -6.72 -12.89 1.94
N ILE A 166 -6.40 -12.16 0.88
CA ILE A 166 -6.30 -12.73 -0.49
C ILE A 166 -5.11 -13.68 -0.64
N GLN A 167 -3.90 -13.23 -0.33
CA GLN A 167 -2.69 -14.03 -0.56
C GLN A 167 -2.73 -15.34 0.21
N THR A 168 -3.03 -15.31 1.52
CA THR A 168 -3.11 -16.51 2.36
C THR A 168 -4.09 -17.56 1.81
N ARG A 169 -5.19 -17.12 1.19
CA ARG A 169 -6.23 -18.02 0.64
C ARG A 169 -5.90 -18.54 -0.75
N LEU A 170 -5.13 -17.80 -1.54
CA LEU A 170 -4.61 -18.28 -2.82
C LEU A 170 -3.44 -19.25 -2.61
N GLU A 171 -2.60 -19.01 -1.60
CA GLU A 171 -1.44 -19.86 -1.30
C GLU A 171 -1.82 -21.28 -0.85
N GLN A 172 -3.03 -21.46 -0.31
CA GLN A 172 -3.60 -22.78 -0.06
C GLN A 172 -3.77 -23.63 -1.35
N LYS A 173 -3.88 -22.98 -2.52
CA LYS A 173 -3.98 -23.65 -3.83
C LYS A 173 -2.66 -23.68 -4.58
N ASN A 174 -1.85 -22.62 -4.45
CA ASN A 174 -0.59 -22.49 -5.15
C ASN A 174 0.41 -21.67 -4.34
N ASN A 175 1.52 -22.30 -3.96
CA ASN A 175 2.57 -21.69 -3.16
C ASN A 175 3.24 -20.47 -3.83
N HIS A 176 3.02 -20.23 -5.13
CA HIS A 176 3.55 -19.07 -5.86
C HIS A 176 2.52 -17.93 -6.03
N ALA A 177 1.38 -17.98 -5.34
CA ALA A 177 0.35 -16.96 -5.45
C ALA A 177 0.78 -15.55 -5.04
N TRP A 178 1.86 -15.42 -4.26
CA TRP A 178 2.47 -14.13 -3.95
C TRP A 178 2.82 -13.32 -5.21
N PHE A 179 3.21 -13.97 -6.31
CA PHE A 179 3.58 -13.27 -7.55
C PHE A 179 2.35 -12.65 -8.23
N PHE A 180 1.24 -13.39 -8.28
CA PHE A 180 -0.04 -12.85 -8.75
C PHE A 180 -0.49 -11.68 -7.89
N VAL A 181 -0.37 -11.81 -6.56
CA VAL A 181 -0.70 -10.73 -5.62
C VAL A 181 0.17 -9.51 -5.87
N ALA A 182 1.47 -9.68 -6.11
CA ALA A 182 2.37 -8.59 -6.48
C ALA A 182 1.95 -7.91 -7.79
N LEU A 183 1.64 -8.68 -8.85
CA LEU A 183 1.20 -8.11 -10.13
C LEU A 183 -0.11 -7.32 -10.00
N PHE A 184 -1.10 -7.87 -9.29
CA PHE A 184 -2.37 -7.17 -9.10
C PHE A 184 -2.26 -6.01 -8.11
N TRP A 185 -1.32 -6.06 -7.18
CA TRP A 185 -0.99 -4.92 -6.32
C TRP A 185 -0.33 -3.79 -7.13
N LEU A 186 0.51 -4.10 -8.12
CA LEU A 186 1.01 -3.11 -9.08
C LEU A 186 -0.13 -2.49 -9.89
N ILE A 187 -1.09 -3.32 -10.35
CA ILE A 187 -2.29 -2.85 -11.07
C ILE A 187 -3.14 -1.92 -10.19
N PHE A 188 -3.29 -2.22 -8.89
CA PHE A 188 -3.96 -1.35 -7.93
C PHE A 188 -3.31 0.05 -7.84
N HIS A 189 -2.00 0.16 -8.09
CA HIS A 189 -1.25 1.41 -8.07
C HIS A 189 -1.29 2.20 -9.39
N ILE A 190 -1.91 1.68 -10.46
CA ILE A 190 -2.04 2.40 -11.75
C ILE A 190 -2.54 3.85 -11.62
N PRO A 191 -3.51 4.18 -10.74
CA PRO A 191 -4.00 5.55 -10.58
C PRO A 191 -2.90 6.57 -10.26
N PHE A 192 -1.78 6.16 -9.66
CA PHE A 192 -0.67 7.05 -9.33
C PHE A 192 0.14 7.51 -10.54
N GLY A 193 0.06 6.82 -11.68
CA GLY A 193 0.82 7.14 -12.89
C GLY A 193 2.08 6.30 -13.07
N VAL A 194 2.62 6.33 -14.29
CA VAL A 194 3.70 5.42 -14.73
C VAL A 194 5.01 5.65 -13.95
N ASP A 195 5.38 6.91 -13.71
CA ASP A 195 6.62 7.25 -13.01
C ASP A 195 6.66 6.57 -11.63
N LEU A 196 5.60 6.76 -10.83
CA LEU A 196 5.53 6.13 -9.51
C LEU A 196 5.37 4.61 -9.57
N LEU A 197 4.65 4.06 -10.57
CA LEU A 197 4.58 2.62 -10.77
C LEU A 197 5.98 2.00 -10.93
N LEU A 198 6.85 2.62 -11.72
CA LEU A 198 8.23 2.14 -11.92
C LEU A 198 9.03 2.18 -10.62
N ILE A 199 8.92 3.28 -9.87
CA ILE A 199 9.57 3.46 -8.57
C ILE A 199 9.10 2.38 -7.57
N LEU A 200 7.82 1.98 -7.61
CA LEU A 200 7.22 1.03 -6.67
C LEU A 200 7.49 -0.45 -6.99
N ILE A 201 8.01 -0.80 -8.18
CA ILE A 201 8.27 -2.19 -8.57
C ILE A 201 9.03 -2.99 -7.49
N PRO A 202 10.11 -2.47 -6.86
CA PRO A 202 10.86 -3.23 -5.88
C PRO A 202 10.00 -3.62 -4.67
N ILE A 203 9.30 -2.66 -4.06
CA ILE A 203 8.48 -2.93 -2.88
C ILE A 203 7.30 -3.85 -3.22
N VAL A 204 6.70 -3.67 -4.40
CA VAL A 204 5.57 -4.46 -4.87
C VAL A 204 5.91 -5.94 -5.04
N LEU A 205 7.16 -6.28 -5.38
CA LEU A 205 7.62 -7.66 -5.46
C LEU A 205 8.14 -8.18 -4.11
N ILE A 206 8.94 -7.39 -3.40
CA ILE A 206 9.64 -7.82 -2.19
C ILE A 206 8.66 -8.08 -1.04
N LEU A 207 7.66 -7.21 -0.84
CA LEU A 207 6.78 -7.30 0.32
C LEU A 207 5.88 -8.54 0.27
N PRO A 208 5.12 -8.82 -0.82
CA PRO A 208 4.32 -10.04 -0.91
C PRO A 208 5.18 -11.31 -0.78
N TYR A 209 6.41 -11.28 -1.31
CA TYR A 209 7.36 -12.38 -1.14
C TYR A 209 7.82 -12.56 0.31
N ALA A 210 8.07 -11.48 1.05
CA ALA A 210 8.43 -11.55 2.47
C ALA A 210 7.29 -12.16 3.30
N VAL A 211 6.04 -11.74 3.03
CA VAL A 211 4.85 -12.34 3.66
C VAL A 211 4.68 -13.80 3.27
N HIS A 212 4.95 -14.15 2.01
CA HIS A 212 4.95 -15.54 1.56
C HIS A 212 5.94 -16.41 2.34
N LYS A 213 7.18 -15.93 2.57
CA LYS A 213 8.19 -16.69 3.31
C LYS A 213 7.93 -16.81 4.80
N THR A 214 7.29 -15.81 5.38
CA THR A 214 7.05 -15.76 6.83
C THR A 214 5.66 -16.27 7.22
N GLN A 215 4.72 -16.32 6.26
CA GLN A 215 3.31 -16.60 6.51
C GLN A 215 2.73 -15.73 7.63
N ASN A 216 3.20 -14.47 7.71
CA ASN A 216 2.89 -13.51 8.77
C ASN A 216 2.64 -12.13 8.16
N THR A 217 1.39 -11.68 8.20
CA THR A 217 1.00 -10.37 7.65
C THR A 217 1.59 -9.20 8.45
N THR A 218 1.97 -9.40 9.72
CA THR A 218 2.67 -8.39 10.52
C THR A 218 3.99 -7.96 9.85
N VAL A 219 4.68 -8.87 9.16
CA VAL A 219 5.89 -8.58 8.38
C VAL A 219 5.58 -7.57 7.27
N GLY A 220 4.50 -7.80 6.52
CA GLY A 220 4.03 -6.88 5.47
C GLY A 220 3.67 -5.50 6.03
N ILE A 221 2.94 -5.45 7.14
CA ILE A 221 2.57 -4.21 7.85
C ILE A 221 3.80 -3.38 8.20
N ILE A 222 4.82 -3.99 8.79
CA ILE A 222 6.01 -3.26 9.22
C ILE A 222 6.83 -2.79 8.00
N ILE A 223 7.06 -3.66 7.01
CA ILE A 223 7.78 -3.28 5.79
C ILE A 223 7.07 -2.12 5.09
N HIS A 224 5.76 -2.22 4.90
CA HIS A 224 4.97 -1.19 4.23
C HIS A 224 5.03 0.14 4.98
N ALA A 225 4.84 0.11 6.31
CA ALA A 225 4.91 1.31 7.13
C ALA A 225 6.30 1.96 7.09
N LEU A 226 7.37 1.16 7.16
CA LEU A 226 8.75 1.65 7.11
C LEU A 226 9.14 2.18 5.73
N TYR A 227 8.59 1.62 4.65
CA TYR A 227 8.88 2.10 3.30
C TYR A 227 8.14 3.42 3.00
N ASN A 228 6.86 3.49 3.38
CA ASN A 228 5.97 4.59 2.97
C ASN A 228 6.02 5.79 3.94
N GLY A 229 6.04 5.53 5.25
CA GLY A 229 5.94 6.55 6.30
C GLY A 229 7.12 7.53 6.35
N PRO A 230 8.37 7.06 6.50
CA PRO A 230 9.55 7.93 6.53
C PRO A 230 9.68 8.79 5.28
N SER A 231 9.48 8.21 4.10
CA SER A 231 9.52 8.92 2.82
C SER A 231 8.53 10.09 2.81
N PHE A 232 7.28 9.84 3.22
CA PHE A 232 6.28 10.90 3.33
C PHE A 232 6.66 11.99 4.33
N ILE A 233 7.17 11.61 5.51
CA ILE A 233 7.58 12.59 6.53
C ILE A 233 8.71 13.48 6.00
N LEU A 234 9.73 12.89 5.38
CA LEU A 234 10.86 13.64 4.83
C LEU A 234 10.42 14.62 3.73
N ILE A 235 9.55 14.20 2.82
CA ILE A 235 8.96 15.05 1.78
C ILE A 235 8.10 16.16 2.43
N SER A 236 7.26 15.81 3.40
CA SER A 236 6.40 16.75 4.14
C SER A 236 7.16 17.84 4.88
N MET A 237 8.40 17.54 5.28
CA MET A 237 9.27 18.48 5.97
C MET A 237 10.22 19.22 5.02
N GLY A 238 10.16 18.94 3.71
CA GLY A 238 11.02 19.54 2.69
C GLY A 238 12.49 19.11 2.79
N LEU A 239 12.74 17.94 3.37
CA LEU A 239 14.09 17.39 3.53
C LEU A 239 14.57 16.65 2.27
N ILE A 240 13.63 16.15 1.45
CA ILE A 240 13.85 15.50 0.16
C ILE A 240 12.72 15.89 -0.80
N ASN A 241 12.96 15.79 -2.12
CA ASN A 241 11.97 16.01 -3.19
C ASN A 241 11.88 14.75 -4.07
#